data_AF-A0A127F9T8-F1
#
_entry.id   AF-A0A127F9T8-F1
#
_cell.length_a   1.000
_cell.length_b   1.000
_cell.length_c   1.000
_cell.angle_alpha   90.00
_cell.angle_beta   90.00
_cell.angle_gamma   90.00
#
_symmetry.space_group_name_H-M   'P 1'
#
loop_
_entity.id
_entity.type
_entity.pdbx_description
1 polymer ?
#
loop_
_entity_poly.entity_id
_entity_poly.type
_entity_poly.pdbx_seq_one_letter_code
_entity_poly.pdbx_strand_id
1 'polypeptide(L)'
;MLALRRELYLKAVDANVRGLAYFGALPQADFSKPDAELPIRNLLAAGAQLQLVVSQGTVQLVSDVISAYGELQIKLIAKVMPMHNLRTDINLSNAQYENAQSEIKRVLALMSKFNESGQRNSAQFERFNRSFEFASKVSKEAADERSAFWDQMNALHRQYMKDLMPEIKTLSELQIRLLVELRRELNVGGDIDIFMRIMQKQMERMECAVAEFDSNLYATDKPNDSSTG
;
A
#
# COMPACT_ATOMS: atom_id res chain seq x y z
N MET A 1 -26.99 31.10 -5.47
CA MET A 1 -26.38 30.56 -4.23
C MET A 1 -26.61 29.05 -4.04
N LEU A 2 -27.84 28.54 -4.22
CA LEU A 2 -28.13 27.10 -4.09
C LEU A 2 -27.36 26.21 -5.09
N ALA A 3 -27.21 26.66 -6.34
CA ALA A 3 -26.45 25.94 -7.38
C ALA A 3 -24.97 25.79 -7.01
N LEU A 4 -24.34 26.86 -6.52
CA LEU A 4 -22.95 26.85 -6.05
C LEU A 4 -22.74 25.90 -4.86
N ARG A 5 -23.65 25.91 -3.88
CA ARG A 5 -23.61 24.97 -2.75
C ARG A 5 -23.68 23.53 -3.22
N ARG A 6 -24.64 23.21 -4.10
CA ARG A 6 -24.80 21.85 -4.64
C ARG A 6 -23.52 21.38 -5.36
N GLU A 7 -22.93 22.24 -6.18
CA GLU A 7 -21.68 21.95 -6.88
C GLU A 7 -20.53 21.65 -5.90
N LEU A 8 -20.32 22.52 -4.91
CA LEU A 8 -19.26 22.35 -3.92
C LEU A 8 -19.49 21.10 -3.05
N TYR A 9 -20.74 20.75 -2.74
CA TYR A 9 -21.06 19.58 -1.92
C TYR A 9 -20.77 18.29 -2.69
N LEU A 10 -21.12 18.24 -3.98
CA LEU A 10 -20.78 17.11 -4.84
C LEU A 10 -19.27 16.96 -5.02
N LYS A 11 -18.55 18.08 -5.20
CA LYS A 11 -17.09 18.07 -5.30
C LYS A 11 -16.44 17.55 -4.01
N ALA A 12 -16.95 17.94 -2.85
CA ALA A 12 -16.44 17.47 -1.57
C ALA A 12 -16.68 15.97 -1.38
N VAL A 13 -17.85 15.45 -1.79
CA VAL A 13 -18.13 14.01 -1.77
C VAL A 13 -17.17 13.23 -2.67
N ASP A 14 -16.91 13.70 -3.89
CA ASP A 14 -15.92 13.07 -4.79
C ASP A 14 -14.51 13.08 -4.19
N ALA A 15 -14.08 14.23 -3.67
CA ALA A 15 -12.77 14.36 -3.04
C ALA A 15 -12.63 13.44 -1.81
N ASN A 16 -13.70 13.27 -1.02
CA ASN A 16 -13.74 12.38 0.13
C ASN A 16 -13.49 10.91 -0.25
N VAL A 17 -14.18 10.43 -1.29
CA VAL A 17 -13.98 9.07 -1.80
C VAL A 17 -12.55 8.86 -2.30
N ARG A 18 -11.99 9.84 -3.02
CA ARG A 18 -10.59 9.79 -3.48
C ARG A 18 -9.60 9.81 -2.31
N GLY A 19 -9.87 10.58 -1.26
CA GLY A 19 -9.05 10.62 -0.05
C GLY A 19 -9.03 9.29 0.69
N LEU A 20 -10.16 8.59 0.78
CA LEU A 20 -10.20 7.24 1.38
C LEU A 20 -9.45 6.22 0.54
N ALA A 21 -9.64 6.24 -0.78
CA ALA A 21 -8.94 5.35 -1.71
C ALA A 21 -7.42 5.56 -1.66
N TYR A 22 -6.97 6.81 -1.47
CA TYR A 22 -5.55 7.14 -1.31
C TYR A 22 -4.90 6.41 -0.13
N PHE A 23 -5.56 6.34 1.03
CA PHE A 23 -5.01 5.61 2.18
C PHE A 23 -4.90 4.10 1.92
N GLY A 24 -5.82 3.51 1.17
CA GLY A 24 -5.69 2.11 0.74
C GLY A 24 -4.49 1.87 -0.19
N ALA A 25 -4.18 2.84 -1.04
CA ALA A 25 -3.08 2.77 -2.01
C ALA A 25 -1.72 3.23 -1.46
N LEU A 26 -1.68 3.84 -0.27
CA LEU A 26 -0.48 4.47 0.28
C LEU A 26 0.76 3.57 0.32
N PRO A 27 0.68 2.27 0.70
CA PRO A 27 1.84 1.38 0.70
C PRO A 27 2.52 1.22 -0.68
N GLN A 28 1.78 1.49 -1.75
CA GLN A 28 2.23 1.40 -3.14
C GLN A 28 2.50 2.76 -3.77
N ALA A 29 2.27 3.85 -3.03
CA ALA A 29 2.54 5.19 -3.52
C ALA A 29 4.03 5.34 -3.90
N ASP A 30 4.30 6.33 -4.74
CA ASP A 30 5.64 6.75 -5.07
C ASP A 30 5.77 8.24 -4.72
N PHE A 31 6.29 8.51 -3.53
CA PHE A 31 6.44 9.87 -3.00
C PHE A 31 7.47 10.72 -3.76
N SER A 32 8.23 10.12 -4.69
CA SER A 32 9.10 10.90 -5.60
C SER A 32 8.30 11.64 -6.67
N LYS A 33 7.05 11.23 -6.93
CA LYS A 33 6.21 11.83 -7.95
C LYS A 33 5.45 13.05 -7.42
N PRO A 34 5.35 14.13 -8.20
CA PRO A 34 4.72 15.38 -7.76
C PRO A 34 3.21 15.26 -7.48
N ASP A 35 2.56 14.23 -8.01
CA ASP A 35 1.12 13.96 -7.87
C ASP A 35 0.78 12.96 -6.75
N ALA A 36 1.78 12.45 -6.02
CA ALA A 36 1.58 11.46 -4.97
C ALA A 36 0.60 11.92 -3.87
N GLU A 37 0.58 13.22 -3.55
CA GLU A 37 -0.29 13.79 -2.51
C GLU A 37 -1.57 14.45 -3.07
N LEU A 38 -1.78 14.41 -4.39
CA LEU A 38 -2.86 15.12 -5.05
C LEU A 38 -4.25 14.78 -4.49
N PRO A 39 -4.60 13.51 -4.20
CA PRO A 39 -5.91 13.18 -3.63
C PRO A 39 -6.19 13.88 -2.30
N ILE A 40 -5.22 13.89 -1.38
CA ILE A 40 -5.39 14.55 -0.08
C ILE A 40 -5.40 16.07 -0.24
N ARG A 41 -4.51 16.64 -1.05
CA ARG A 41 -4.53 18.09 -1.32
C ARG A 41 -5.87 18.55 -1.88
N ASN A 42 -6.45 17.80 -2.82
CA ASN A 42 -7.76 18.11 -3.40
C ASN A 42 -8.88 18.02 -2.37
N LEU A 43 -8.82 17.06 -1.45
CA LEU A 43 -9.74 16.94 -0.34
C LEU A 43 -9.67 18.14 0.61
N LEU A 44 -8.47 18.52 1.05
CA LEU A 44 -8.28 19.65 1.94
C LEU A 44 -8.76 20.95 1.27
N ALA A 45 -8.49 21.12 -0.02
CA ALA A 45 -8.99 22.25 -0.80
C ALA A 45 -10.52 22.25 -0.92
N ALA A 46 -11.14 21.10 -1.18
CA ALA A 46 -12.61 20.99 -1.23
C ALA A 46 -13.24 21.29 0.13
N GLY A 47 -12.62 20.84 1.22
CA GLY A 47 -13.04 21.17 2.59
C GLY A 47 -12.95 22.66 2.90
N ALA A 48 -11.84 23.32 2.54
CA ALA A 48 -11.71 24.77 2.69
C ALA A 48 -12.76 25.53 1.87
N GLN A 49 -13.08 25.05 0.66
CA GLN A 49 -14.16 25.63 -0.17
C GLN A 49 -15.54 25.45 0.46
N LEU A 50 -15.81 24.31 1.11
CA LEU A 50 -17.06 24.09 1.83
C LEU A 50 -17.24 25.09 2.98
N GLN A 51 -16.19 25.36 3.75
CA GLN A 51 -16.24 26.29 4.90
C GLN A 51 -16.74 27.70 4.50
N LEU A 52 -16.58 28.10 3.24
CA LEU A 52 -17.03 29.41 2.74
C LEU A 52 -18.54 29.50 2.49
N VAL A 53 -19.23 28.37 2.31
CA VAL A 53 -20.63 28.35 1.84
C VAL A 53 -21.60 27.69 2.80
N VAL A 54 -21.11 26.87 3.72
CA VAL A 54 -21.92 26.15 4.73
C VAL A 54 -22.31 27.06 5.89
N SER A 55 -23.27 26.62 6.70
CA SER A 55 -23.64 27.31 7.94
C SER A 55 -22.54 27.23 9.01
N GLN A 56 -22.55 28.16 9.95
CA GLN A 56 -21.56 28.20 11.04
C GLN A 56 -21.49 26.90 11.85
N GLY A 57 -22.65 26.23 12.07
CA GLY A 57 -22.69 24.93 12.76
C GLY A 57 -21.99 23.81 11.98
N THR A 58 -22.07 23.84 10.65
CA THR A 58 -21.46 22.86 9.75
C THR A 58 -19.95 23.10 9.56
N VAL A 59 -19.47 24.34 9.70
CA VAL A 59 -18.03 24.68 9.58
C VAL A 59 -17.18 23.85 10.55
N GLN A 60 -17.65 23.62 11.77
CA GLN A 60 -16.92 22.80 12.74
C GLN A 60 -16.75 21.36 12.24
N LEU A 61 -17.83 20.73 11.76
CA LEU A 61 -17.79 19.36 11.22
C LEU A 61 -16.86 19.24 10.01
N VAL A 62 -16.86 20.25 9.13
CA VAL A 62 -15.91 20.29 8.00
C VAL A 62 -14.47 20.36 8.51
N SER A 63 -14.20 21.17 9.53
CA SER A 63 -12.88 21.32 10.14
C SER A 63 -12.42 20.02 10.81
N ASP A 64 -13.31 19.36 11.55
CA ASP A 64 -13.03 18.08 12.22
C ASP A 64 -12.66 16.99 11.20
N VAL A 65 -13.40 16.91 10.08
CA VAL A 65 -13.09 15.97 8.99
C VAL A 65 -11.73 16.28 8.37
N ILE A 66 -11.46 17.55 8.03
CA ILE A 66 -10.17 17.98 7.45
C ILE A 66 -9.00 17.63 8.38
N SER A 67 -9.12 17.94 9.67
CA SER A 67 -8.09 17.64 10.66
C SER A 67 -7.88 16.14 10.80
N ALA A 68 -8.95 15.35 10.89
CA ALA A 68 -8.87 13.89 10.98
C ALA A 68 -8.16 13.28 9.76
N TYR A 69 -8.40 13.79 8.55
CA TYR A 69 -7.67 13.37 7.36
C TYR A 69 -6.17 13.72 7.42
N GLY A 70 -5.82 14.91 7.90
CA GLY A 70 -4.42 15.33 8.05
C GLY A 70 -3.66 14.51 9.10
N GLU A 71 -4.29 14.27 10.25
CA GLU A 71 -3.75 13.41 11.31
C GLU A 71 -3.53 11.98 10.80
N LEU A 72 -4.54 11.43 10.11
CA LEU A 72 -4.46 10.10 9.54
C LEU A 72 -3.36 10.00 8.48
N GLN A 73 -3.21 11.00 7.62
CA GLN A 73 -2.12 11.03 6.63
C GLN A 73 -0.75 10.91 7.29
N ILE A 74 -0.46 11.73 8.30
CA ILE A 74 0.83 11.71 9.00
C ILE A 74 1.07 10.34 9.66
N LYS A 75 0.04 9.81 10.32
CA LYS A 75 0.09 8.50 10.99
C LYS A 75 0.39 7.36 10.01
N LEU A 76 -0.26 7.35 8.86
CA LEU A 76 -0.09 6.29 7.87
C LEU A 76 1.22 6.43 7.09
N ILE A 77 1.69 7.65 6.79
CA ILE A 77 3.01 7.87 6.19
C ILE A 77 4.09 7.20 7.03
N ALA A 78 4.09 7.44 8.35
CA ALA A 78 5.05 6.82 9.26
C ALA A 78 5.02 5.28 9.21
N LYS A 79 3.84 4.68 9.03
CA LYS A 79 3.66 3.22 8.93
C LYS A 79 4.12 2.64 7.60
N VAL A 80 4.04 3.39 6.49
CA VAL A 80 4.47 2.90 5.18
C VAL A 80 5.96 3.08 4.92
N MET A 81 6.65 4.01 5.60
CA MET A 81 8.08 4.24 5.39
C MET A 81 8.96 2.97 5.41
N PRO A 82 8.79 2.03 6.37
CA PRO A 82 9.54 0.77 6.35
C PRO A 82 9.28 -0.09 5.10
N MET A 83 8.06 -0.05 4.55
CA MET A 83 7.72 -0.77 3.31
C MET A 83 8.43 -0.18 2.09
N HIS A 84 8.60 1.15 2.07
CA HIS A 84 9.38 1.80 1.01
C HIS A 84 10.86 1.43 1.09
N ASN A 85 11.43 1.32 2.29
CA ASN A 85 12.79 0.87 2.48
C ASN A 85 12.96 -0.57 1.98
N LEU A 86 12.08 -1.49 2.38
CA LEU A 86 12.10 -2.87 1.90
C LEU A 86 11.96 -2.98 0.37
N ARG A 87 11.18 -2.09 -0.26
CA ARG A 87 11.09 -2.05 -1.73
C ARG A 87 12.43 -1.69 -2.37
N THR A 88 13.16 -0.74 -1.78
CA THR A 88 14.53 -0.42 -2.20
C THR A 88 15.46 -1.62 -2.03
N ASP A 89 15.39 -2.32 -0.90
CA ASP A 89 16.21 -3.51 -0.64
C ASP A 89 15.88 -4.66 -1.60
N ILE A 90 14.60 -4.91 -1.87
CA ILE A 90 14.13 -5.87 -2.89
C ILE A 90 14.72 -5.52 -4.27
N ASN A 91 14.66 -4.26 -4.66
CA ASN A 91 15.20 -3.81 -5.95
C ASN A 91 16.72 -3.99 -6.03
N LEU A 92 17.43 -3.73 -4.93
CA LEU A 92 18.87 -3.93 -4.84
C LEU A 92 19.23 -5.41 -4.98
N SER A 93 18.61 -6.30 -4.20
CA SER A 93 18.83 -7.76 -4.32
C SER A 93 18.42 -8.29 -5.70
N ASN A 94 17.37 -7.74 -6.31
CA ASN A 94 16.99 -8.09 -7.68
C ASN A 94 18.07 -7.70 -8.70
N ALA A 95 18.64 -6.51 -8.60
CA ALA A 95 19.74 -6.07 -9.46
C ALA A 95 20.99 -6.94 -9.27
N GLN A 96 21.32 -7.31 -8.03
CA GLN A 96 22.43 -8.23 -7.74
C GLN A 96 22.20 -9.61 -8.36
N TYR A 97 20.99 -10.16 -8.23
CA TYR A 97 20.58 -11.41 -8.85
C TYR A 97 20.74 -11.37 -10.38
N GLU A 98 20.23 -10.33 -11.04
CA GLU A 98 20.30 -10.16 -12.49
C GLU A 98 21.75 -10.07 -12.99
N ASN A 99 22.61 -9.32 -12.27
CA ASN A 99 24.03 -9.22 -12.57
C ASN A 99 24.73 -10.59 -12.44
N ALA A 100 24.44 -11.34 -11.37
CA ALA A 100 24.99 -12.68 -11.16
C ALA A 100 24.53 -13.65 -12.25
N GLN A 101 23.27 -13.61 -12.65
CA GLN A 101 22.73 -14.42 -13.75
C GLN A 101 23.37 -14.09 -15.10
N SER A 102 23.65 -12.81 -15.36
CA SER A 102 24.40 -12.39 -16.55
C SER A 102 25.82 -12.98 -16.55
N GLU A 103 26.50 -12.95 -15.40
CA GLU A 103 27.84 -13.52 -15.25
C GLU A 103 27.85 -15.04 -15.41
N ILE A 104 26.88 -15.75 -14.83
CA ILE A 104 26.70 -17.20 -15.03
C ILE A 104 26.59 -17.52 -16.52
N LYS A 105 25.71 -16.82 -17.26
CA LYS A 105 25.54 -17.01 -18.71
C LYS A 105 26.84 -16.74 -19.46
N ARG A 106 27.56 -15.69 -19.10
CA ARG A 106 28.85 -15.32 -19.71
C ARG A 106 29.90 -16.41 -19.50
N VAL A 107 30.04 -16.92 -18.27
CA VAL A 107 31.02 -17.96 -17.93
C VAL A 107 30.68 -19.28 -18.61
N LEU A 108 29.41 -19.69 -18.63
CA LEU A 108 28.97 -20.89 -19.34
C LEU A 108 29.28 -20.82 -20.84
N ALA A 109 29.09 -19.65 -21.47
CA ALA A 109 29.45 -19.45 -22.87
C ALA A 109 30.96 -19.57 -23.10
N LEU A 110 31.80 -19.10 -22.18
CA LEU A 110 33.25 -19.28 -22.24
C LEU A 110 33.67 -20.74 -22.07
N MET A 111 33.03 -21.46 -21.15
CA MET A 111 33.27 -22.90 -20.95
C MET A 111 32.88 -23.70 -22.20
N SER A 112 31.74 -23.38 -22.84
CA SER A 112 31.32 -24.01 -24.11
C SER A 112 32.37 -23.79 -25.19
N LYS A 113 32.78 -22.54 -25.41
CA LYS A 113 33.82 -22.20 -26.41
C LYS A 113 35.15 -22.88 -26.11
N PHE A 114 35.56 -22.94 -24.85
CA PHE A 114 36.78 -23.62 -24.43
C PHE A 114 36.72 -25.11 -24.80
N ASN A 115 35.61 -25.77 -24.48
CA ASN A 115 35.38 -27.18 -24.82
C ASN A 115 35.36 -27.42 -26.34
N GLU A 116 34.65 -26.59 -27.09
CA GLU A 116 34.55 -26.65 -28.56
C GLU A 116 35.90 -26.44 -29.26
N SER A 117 36.78 -25.62 -28.67
CA SER A 117 38.11 -25.34 -29.23
C SER A 117 39.11 -26.48 -29.09
N GLY A 118 38.78 -27.56 -28.35
CA GLY A 118 39.67 -28.69 -28.09
C GLY A 118 40.89 -28.36 -27.23
N GLN A 119 40.91 -27.20 -26.58
CA GLN A 119 41.98 -26.78 -25.69
C GLN A 119 42.04 -27.68 -24.43
N ARG A 120 43.25 -28.02 -23.97
CA ARG A 120 43.48 -28.90 -22.80
C ARG A 120 44.05 -28.17 -21.58
N ASN A 121 43.88 -26.85 -21.50
CA ASN A 121 44.38 -26.05 -20.39
C ASN A 121 43.48 -26.16 -19.15
N SER A 122 43.75 -27.15 -18.29
CA SER A 122 42.99 -27.39 -17.05
C SER A 122 42.96 -26.16 -16.13
N ALA A 123 44.07 -25.43 -15.99
CA ALA A 123 44.12 -24.24 -15.14
C ALA A 123 43.20 -23.11 -15.62
N GLN A 124 42.98 -22.99 -16.93
CA GLN A 124 42.02 -22.05 -17.49
C GLN A 124 40.58 -22.47 -17.22
N PHE A 125 40.26 -23.75 -17.39
CA PHE A 125 38.94 -24.28 -17.09
C PHE A 125 38.59 -24.13 -15.60
N GLU A 126 39.54 -24.41 -14.70
CA GLU A 126 39.38 -24.19 -13.26
C GLU A 126 39.09 -22.74 -12.88
N ARG A 127 39.64 -21.76 -13.62
CA ARG A 127 39.29 -20.35 -13.43
C ARG A 127 37.84 -20.07 -13.79
N PHE A 128 37.35 -20.64 -14.89
CA PHE A 128 35.94 -20.52 -15.26
C PHE A 128 35.03 -21.18 -14.23
N ASN A 129 35.40 -22.37 -13.74
CA ASN A 129 34.60 -23.06 -12.72
C ASN A 129 34.48 -22.22 -11.44
N ARG A 130 35.59 -21.64 -10.94
CA ARG A 130 35.54 -20.72 -9.78
C ARG A 130 34.68 -19.49 -10.02
N SER A 131 34.73 -18.89 -11.22
CA SER A 131 33.87 -17.76 -11.57
C SER A 131 32.39 -18.16 -11.59
N PHE A 132 32.07 -19.34 -12.14
CA PHE A 132 30.72 -19.89 -12.16
C PHE A 132 30.21 -20.16 -10.74
N GLU A 133 31.01 -20.81 -9.90
CA GLU A 133 30.67 -21.10 -8.50
C GLU A 133 30.41 -19.81 -7.71
N PHE A 134 31.29 -18.81 -7.86
CA PHE A 134 31.12 -17.51 -7.22
C PHE A 134 29.82 -16.83 -7.67
N ALA A 135 29.57 -16.72 -8.97
CA ALA A 135 28.36 -16.07 -9.48
C ALA A 135 27.09 -16.84 -9.10
N SER A 136 27.14 -18.17 -9.07
CA SER A 136 26.02 -19.02 -8.62
C SER A 136 25.73 -18.81 -7.14
N LYS A 137 26.76 -18.71 -6.29
CA LYS A 137 26.61 -18.41 -4.87
C LYS A 137 25.95 -17.04 -4.67
N VAL A 138 26.46 -15.99 -5.31
CA VAL A 138 25.89 -14.64 -5.23
C VAL A 138 24.44 -14.63 -5.71
N SER A 139 24.13 -15.32 -6.82
CA SER A 139 22.76 -15.41 -7.31
C SER A 139 21.82 -16.08 -6.31
N LYS A 140 22.29 -17.10 -5.59
CA LYS A 140 21.49 -17.76 -4.56
C LYS A 140 21.27 -16.85 -3.36
N GLU A 141 22.33 -16.24 -2.84
CA GLU A 141 22.26 -15.32 -1.70
C GLU A 141 21.31 -14.15 -1.99
N ALA A 142 21.43 -13.52 -3.16
CA ALA A 142 20.52 -12.44 -3.57
C ALA A 142 19.06 -12.88 -3.72
N ALA A 143 18.82 -14.13 -4.16
CA ALA A 143 17.46 -14.67 -4.25
C ALA A 143 16.85 -14.95 -2.87
N ASP A 144 17.64 -15.52 -1.96
CA ASP A 144 17.24 -15.83 -0.58
C ASP A 144 16.94 -14.53 0.19
N GLU A 145 17.81 -13.51 0.08
CA GLU A 145 17.59 -12.18 0.66
C GLU A 145 16.32 -11.52 0.10
N ARG A 146 16.13 -11.55 -1.21
CA ARG A 146 14.93 -10.99 -1.86
C ARG A 146 13.66 -11.66 -1.34
N SER A 147 13.68 -12.98 -1.14
CA SER A 147 12.56 -13.72 -0.54
C SER A 147 12.27 -13.23 0.88
N ALA A 148 13.30 -13.11 1.72
CA ALA A 148 13.16 -12.65 3.09
C ALA A 148 12.61 -11.20 3.18
N PHE A 149 13.00 -10.31 2.26
CA PHE A 149 12.42 -8.97 2.20
C PHE A 149 10.96 -8.98 1.76
N TRP A 150 10.55 -9.86 0.85
CA TRP A 150 9.15 -10.02 0.48
C TRP A 150 8.30 -10.53 1.65
N ASP A 151 8.80 -11.46 2.45
CA ASP A 151 8.09 -11.95 3.63
C ASP A 151 7.84 -10.82 4.65
N GLN A 152 8.86 -9.99 4.89
CA GLN A 152 8.74 -8.80 5.73
C GLN A 152 7.77 -7.76 5.15
N MET A 153 7.85 -7.51 3.85
CA MET A 153 6.96 -6.58 3.14
C MET A 153 5.50 -7.02 3.24
N ASN A 154 5.25 -8.32 3.09
CA ASN A 154 3.92 -8.91 3.22
C ASN A 154 3.40 -8.78 4.66
N ALA A 155 4.25 -9.03 5.67
CA ALA A 155 3.89 -8.85 7.07
C ALA A 155 3.48 -7.41 7.39
N LEU A 156 4.24 -6.43 6.90
CA LEU A 156 3.93 -5.02 7.08
C LEU A 156 2.63 -4.62 6.38
N HIS A 157 2.38 -5.08 5.14
CA HIS A 157 1.12 -4.81 4.44
C HIS A 157 -0.10 -5.31 5.23
N ARG A 158 -0.01 -6.50 5.84
CA ARG A 158 -1.09 -7.03 6.68
C ARG A 158 -1.34 -6.16 7.89
N GLN A 159 -0.26 -5.80 8.60
CA GLN A 159 -0.37 -4.94 9.77
C GLN A 159 -0.97 -3.58 9.38
N TYR A 160 -0.56 -3.01 8.25
CA TYR A 160 -1.09 -1.76 7.74
C TYR A 160 -2.59 -1.83 7.44
N MET A 161 -3.07 -2.90 6.79
CA MET A 161 -4.51 -3.10 6.56
C MET A 161 -5.28 -3.21 7.88
N LYS A 162 -4.78 -3.98 8.85
CA LYS A 162 -5.38 -4.09 10.19
C LYS A 162 -5.44 -2.75 10.92
N ASP A 163 -4.37 -1.96 10.80
CA ASP A 163 -4.28 -0.64 11.43
C ASP A 163 -5.13 0.42 10.72
N LEU A 164 -5.35 0.31 9.41
CA LEU A 164 -6.12 1.27 8.63
C LEU A 164 -7.63 1.20 8.93
N MET A 165 -8.14 -0.02 9.15
CA MET A 165 -9.57 -0.27 9.39
C MET A 165 -10.20 0.57 10.51
N PRO A 166 -9.67 0.60 11.75
CA PRO A 166 -10.25 1.41 12.83
C PRO A 166 -10.18 2.92 12.54
N GLU A 167 -9.19 3.37 11.77
CA GLU A 167 -9.07 4.78 11.37
C GLU A 167 -10.12 5.15 10.34
N ILE A 168 -10.33 4.30 9.32
CA ILE A 168 -11.40 4.48 8.32
C ILE A 168 -12.77 4.51 8.99
N LYS A 169 -13.00 3.66 10.00
CA LYS A 169 -14.23 3.66 10.79
C LYS A 169 -14.44 5.01 11.47
N THR A 170 -13.46 5.46 12.25
CA THR A 170 -13.52 6.75 12.97
C THR A 170 -13.77 7.92 12.01
N LEU A 171 -13.07 7.93 10.89
CA LEU A 171 -13.22 8.97 9.88
C LEU A 171 -14.60 8.93 9.20
N SER A 172 -15.13 7.74 8.92
CA SER A 172 -16.45 7.57 8.32
C SER A 172 -17.58 8.08 9.24
N GLU A 173 -17.43 7.98 10.56
CA GLU A 173 -18.41 8.53 11.51
C GLU A 173 -18.49 10.07 11.40
N LEU A 174 -17.33 10.73 11.31
CA LEU A 174 -17.27 12.19 11.09
C LEU A 174 -17.87 12.58 9.74
N GLN A 175 -17.57 11.82 8.70
CA GLN A 175 -18.11 12.04 7.36
C GLN A 175 -19.64 11.91 7.32
N ILE A 176 -20.23 10.96 8.04
CA ILE A 176 -21.69 10.79 8.10
C ILE A 176 -22.34 11.99 8.78
N ARG A 177 -21.78 12.46 9.89
CA ARG A 177 -22.26 13.67 10.57
C ARG A 177 -22.25 14.86 9.63
N LEU A 178 -21.14 15.08 8.92
CA LEU A 178 -21.03 16.12 7.92
C LEU A 178 -22.05 15.95 6.78
N LEU A 179 -22.19 14.75 6.22
CA LEU A 179 -23.11 14.46 5.13
C LEU A 179 -24.56 14.77 5.51
N VAL A 180 -24.99 14.42 6.72
CA VAL A 180 -26.35 14.69 7.21
C VAL A 180 -26.59 16.20 7.29
N GLU A 181 -25.65 16.98 7.81
CA GLU A 181 -25.78 18.45 7.84
C GLU A 181 -25.79 19.07 6.44
N LEU A 182 -24.93 18.61 5.52
CA LEU A 182 -24.95 19.08 4.13
C LEU A 182 -26.30 18.78 3.45
N ARG A 183 -26.92 17.63 3.74
CA ARG A 183 -28.27 17.30 3.23
C ARG A 183 -29.37 18.14 3.85
N ARG A 184 -29.25 18.49 5.14
CA ARG A 184 -30.17 19.42 5.82
C ARG A 184 -30.09 20.81 5.19
N GLU A 185 -28.90 21.31 4.91
CA GLU A 185 -28.72 22.61 4.23
C GLU A 185 -29.30 22.66 2.80
N LEU A 186 -29.44 21.49 2.15
CA LEU A 186 -30.10 21.37 0.85
C LEU A 186 -31.60 21.07 0.94
N ASN A 187 -32.20 21.06 2.14
CA ASN A 187 -33.59 20.66 2.39
C ASN A 187 -33.93 19.24 1.86
N VAL A 188 -32.94 18.36 1.77
CA VAL A 188 -33.12 16.95 1.37
C VAL A 188 -33.39 16.07 2.60
N GLY A 189 -32.96 16.52 3.79
CA GLY A 189 -33.11 15.78 5.03
C GLY A 189 -32.24 14.51 5.11
N GLY A 190 -32.33 13.82 6.23
CA GLY A 190 -31.57 12.61 6.50
C GLY A 190 -31.58 12.26 7.98
N ASP A 191 -31.84 10.99 8.28
CA ASP A 191 -31.76 10.45 9.62
C ASP A 191 -30.35 9.90 9.87
N ILE A 192 -29.63 10.53 10.80
CA ILE A 192 -28.28 10.14 11.16
C ILE A 192 -28.20 8.69 11.64
N ASP A 193 -29.21 8.20 12.36
CA ASP A 193 -29.21 6.84 12.91
C ASP A 193 -29.35 5.79 11.81
N ILE A 194 -30.01 6.14 10.69
CA ILE A 194 -30.08 5.29 9.51
C ILE A 194 -28.71 5.25 8.82
N PHE A 195 -28.08 6.40 8.60
CA PHE A 195 -26.76 6.44 7.94
C PHE A 195 -25.67 5.74 8.78
N MET A 196 -25.67 5.93 10.10
CA MET A 196 -24.76 5.25 11.01
C MET A 196 -24.94 3.73 10.96
N ARG A 197 -26.19 3.23 10.97
CA ARG A 197 -26.47 1.79 10.83
C ARG A 197 -25.99 1.21 9.50
N ILE A 198 -26.18 1.94 8.40
CA ILE A 198 -25.68 1.53 7.08
C ILE A 198 -24.16 1.42 7.10
N MET A 199 -23.46 2.42 7.65
CA MET A 199 -22.00 2.42 7.74
C MET A 199 -21.50 1.30 8.64
N GLN A 200 -22.10 1.09 9.81
CA GLN A 200 -21.69 0.02 10.71
C GLN A 200 -21.76 -1.34 10.01
N LYS A 201 -22.86 -1.62 9.30
CA LYS A 201 -23.00 -2.86 8.51
C LYS A 201 -21.96 -2.96 7.39
N GLN A 202 -21.59 -1.85 6.75
CA GLN A 202 -20.52 -1.84 5.73
C GLN A 202 -19.14 -2.08 6.34
N MET A 203 -18.86 -1.50 7.50
CA MET A 203 -17.60 -1.70 8.23
C MET A 203 -17.47 -3.15 8.71
N GLU A 204 -18.51 -3.74 9.28
CA GLU A 204 -18.52 -5.15 9.69
C GLU A 204 -18.21 -6.08 8.50
N ARG A 205 -18.79 -5.83 7.32
CA ARG A 205 -18.47 -6.59 6.11
C ARG A 205 -17.00 -6.44 5.68
N MET A 206 -16.45 -5.24 5.82
CA MET A 206 -15.06 -4.97 5.45
C MET A 206 -14.08 -5.61 6.46
N GLU A 207 -14.39 -5.54 7.75
CA GLU A 207 -13.64 -6.22 8.82
C GLU A 207 -13.63 -7.75 8.61
N CYS A 208 -14.78 -8.36 8.29
CA CYS A 208 -14.85 -9.78 7.95
C CYS A 208 -14.00 -10.12 6.73
N ALA A 209 -14.06 -9.32 5.66
CA ALA A 209 -13.27 -9.56 4.45
C ALA A 209 -11.75 -9.48 4.72
N VAL A 210 -11.31 -8.53 5.56
CA VAL A 210 -9.89 -8.44 5.99
C VAL A 210 -9.49 -9.64 6.82
N ALA A 211 -10.34 -10.10 7.73
CA ALA A 211 -10.08 -11.30 8.55
C ALA A 211 -10.02 -12.58 7.71
N GLU A 212 -10.93 -12.74 6.74
CA GLU A 212 -10.94 -13.86 5.80
C GLU A 212 -9.68 -13.86 4.92
N PHE A 213 -9.25 -12.70 4.42
CA PHE A 213 -8.01 -12.56 3.66
C PHE A 213 -6.78 -12.99 4.49
N ASP A 214 -6.68 -12.53 5.73
CA ASP A 214 -5.59 -12.88 6.65
C ASP A 214 -5.60 -14.39 6.97
N SER A 215 -6.78 -15.00 7.15
CA SER A 215 -6.92 -16.44 7.37
C SER A 215 -6.55 -17.26 6.13
N ASN A 216 -7.01 -16.88 4.94
CA ASN A 216 -6.83 -17.68 3.72
C ASN A 216 -5.39 -17.68 3.20
N LEU A 217 -4.65 -16.59 3.38
CA LEU A 217 -3.26 -16.52 2.93
C LEU A 217 -2.28 -17.25 3.88
N TYR A 218 -2.63 -17.44 5.17
CA TYR A 218 -1.70 -17.94 6.19
C TYR A 218 -2.20 -19.16 6.98
N ALA A 219 -3.39 -19.70 6.70
CA ALA A 219 -3.82 -21.00 7.23
C ALA A 219 -2.94 -22.17 6.73
N THR A 220 -2.14 -21.95 5.68
CA THR A 220 -1.22 -22.95 5.10
C THR A 220 0.17 -22.99 5.75
N ASP A 221 0.50 -22.08 6.68
CA ASP A 221 1.79 -22.06 7.39
C ASP A 221 1.82 -22.92 8.68
N LYS A 222 0.86 -23.83 8.86
CA LYS A 222 1.03 -24.86 9.90
C LYS A 222 2.15 -25.81 9.46
N PRO A 223 3.22 -25.99 10.26
CA PRO A 223 4.20 -27.02 9.97
C PRO A 223 3.47 -28.36 9.92
N ASN A 224 3.67 -29.10 8.83
CA ASN A 224 3.34 -30.52 8.79
C ASN A 224 4.17 -31.17 9.89
N ASP A 225 3.59 -31.38 11.06
CA ASP A 225 4.09 -32.34 12.05
C ASP A 225 3.95 -33.73 11.44
N SER A 226 4.86 -34.08 10.53
CA SER A 226 5.14 -35.46 10.17
C SER A 226 6.00 -36.07 11.28
N SER A 227 5.38 -36.34 12.42
CA SER A 227 5.93 -37.24 13.43
C SER A 227 4.83 -38.01 14.15
N THR A 228 4.11 -38.86 13.41
CA THR A 228 3.43 -40.03 13.97
C THR A 228 3.33 -41.12 12.92
N GLY A 229 3.99 -42.26 13.18
CA GLY A 229 3.81 -43.52 12.45
C GLY A 229 5.10 -44.15 11.99
#